data_AF-A0A6I7R596-F1
#
_entry.id   AF-A0A6I7R596-F1
#
_cell.length_a   1.000
_cell.length_b   1.000
_cell.length_c   1.000
_cell.angle_alpha   90.00
_cell.angle_beta   90.00
_cell.angle_gamma   90.00
#
_symmetry.space_group_name_H-M   'P 1'
#
loop_
_entity.id
_entity.type
_entity.pdbx_description
1 polymer ?
#
loop_
_entity_poly.entity_id
_entity_poly.type
_entity_poly.pdbx_seq_one_letter_code
_entity_poly.pdbx_strand_id
1 'polypeptide(L)'
;MILTEKYKLFISDSKIDNYLLSHEHPVGRHKAKVLKRYGFDLSIKNLFIRKIRQLVNEHKVNHVEKNEFGIKFIVDGIIISKKKVKLSLRTVWMVLKNTEIATLITIYPLN
;
A
#
# COMPACT_ATOMS: atom_id res chain seq x y z
N MET A 1 14.66 -7.64 6.97
CA MET A 1 13.48 -8.50 6.75
C MET A 1 12.66 -7.88 5.63
N ILE A 2 12.32 -8.67 4.63
CA ILE A 2 11.26 -8.40 3.66
C ILE A 2 9.95 -8.89 4.27
N LEU A 3 8.86 -8.12 4.16
CA LEU A 3 7.61 -8.47 4.87
C LEU A 3 7.05 -9.84 4.42
N THR A 4 7.21 -10.17 3.14
CA THR A 4 6.72 -11.41 2.54
C THR A 4 7.57 -12.64 2.76
N GLU A 5 8.78 -12.48 3.32
CA GLU A 5 9.53 -13.62 3.85
C GLU A 5 8.80 -14.30 5.01
N LYS A 6 7.93 -13.56 5.72
CA LYS A 6 7.27 -14.02 6.94
C LYS A 6 5.74 -13.99 6.88
N TYR A 7 5.14 -13.12 6.06
CA TYR A 7 3.70 -12.89 6.09
C TYR A 7 3.08 -12.92 4.69
N LYS A 8 1.88 -13.50 4.57
CA LYS A 8 1.06 -13.42 3.36
C LYS A 8 0.39 -12.05 3.28
N LEU A 9 0.45 -11.39 2.12
CA LEU A 9 -0.15 -10.06 1.94
C LEU A 9 -1.65 -10.17 1.61
N PHE A 10 -2.47 -9.48 2.41
CA PHE A 10 -3.88 -9.25 2.13
C PHE A 10 -4.12 -7.78 1.77
N ILE A 11 -4.63 -7.57 0.56
CA ILE A 11 -5.04 -6.26 0.05
C ILE A 11 -6.52 -6.40 -0.32
N SER A 12 -7.39 -5.76 0.46
CA SER A 12 -8.82 -5.79 0.19
C SER A 12 -9.16 -4.93 -1.03
N ASP A 13 -9.92 -5.49 -1.96
CA ASP A 13 -10.40 -4.80 -3.15
C ASP A 13 -11.29 -3.61 -2.81
N SER A 14 -12.20 -3.75 -1.85
CA SER A 14 -13.08 -2.65 -1.41
C SER A 14 -12.30 -1.50 -0.78
N LYS A 15 -11.12 -1.78 -0.20
CA LYS A 15 -10.22 -0.75 0.33
C LYS A 15 -9.47 0.01 -0.75
N ILE A 16 -9.17 -0.64 -1.88
CA ILE A 16 -8.63 0.05 -3.04
C ILE A 16 -9.71 0.94 -3.67
N ASP A 17 -10.89 0.38 -3.91
CA ASP A 17 -11.97 1.03 -4.65
C ASP A 17 -12.58 2.20 -3.87
N ASN A 18 -12.90 1.99 -2.60
CA ASN A 18 -13.70 2.93 -1.82
C ASN A 18 -12.86 3.92 -0.99
N TYR A 19 -11.55 3.68 -0.85
CA TYR A 19 -10.71 4.49 0.04
C TYR A 19 -9.42 5.01 -0.60
N LEU A 20 -8.61 4.17 -1.26
CA LEU A 20 -7.32 4.63 -1.83
C LEU A 20 -7.45 5.30 -3.20
N LEU A 21 -8.38 4.85 -4.04
CA LEU A 21 -8.64 5.40 -5.37
C LEU A 21 -10.00 6.10 -5.50
N SER A 22 -10.81 6.14 -4.44
CA SER A 22 -12.09 6.86 -4.44
C SER A 22 -11.90 8.38 -4.34
N HIS A 23 -12.58 9.11 -5.22
CA HIS A 23 -12.69 10.57 -5.17
C HIS A 23 -13.79 11.07 -4.24
N GLU A 24 -14.71 10.20 -3.82
CA GLU A 24 -15.91 10.55 -3.05
C GLU A 24 -15.70 10.39 -1.54
N HIS A 25 -14.68 9.64 -1.13
CA HIS A 25 -14.38 9.47 0.30
C HIS A 25 -13.76 10.76 0.88
N PRO A 26 -14.33 11.37 1.94
CA PRO A 26 -13.89 12.66 2.48
C PRO A 26 -12.40 12.65 2.89
N VAL A 27 -11.90 11.52 3.40
CA VAL A 27 -10.48 11.32 3.77
C VAL A 27 -9.62 10.81 2.60
N GLY A 28 -10.21 10.08 1.63
CA GLY A 28 -9.48 9.38 0.57
C GLY A 28 -9.22 10.24 -0.68
N ARG A 29 -10.06 11.24 -0.92
CA ARG A 29 -10.05 12.08 -2.14
C ARG A 29 -8.69 12.74 -2.42
N HIS A 30 -7.97 13.15 -1.37
CA HIS A 30 -6.68 13.82 -1.50
C HIS A 30 -5.60 12.84 -1.97
N LYS A 31 -5.64 11.58 -1.49
CA LYS A 31 -4.73 10.50 -1.92
C LYS A 31 -5.03 10.07 -3.36
N ALA A 32 -6.31 9.90 -3.69
CA ALA A 32 -6.75 9.54 -5.05
C ALA A 32 -6.36 10.62 -6.08
N LYS A 33 -6.48 11.91 -5.74
CA LYS A 33 -6.07 13.03 -6.62
C LYS A 33 -4.57 13.02 -6.90
N VAL A 34 -3.73 12.74 -5.89
CA VAL A 34 -2.28 12.62 -6.09
C VAL A 34 -1.97 11.41 -6.94
N LEU A 35 -2.47 10.22 -6.60
CA LEU A 35 -2.25 8.99 -7.38
C LEU A 35 -2.67 9.14 -8.85
N LYS A 36 -3.80 9.82 -9.13
CA LYS A 36 -4.26 10.11 -10.48
C LYS A 36 -3.27 10.98 -11.28
N ARG A 37 -2.60 11.95 -10.65
CA ARG A 37 -1.54 12.74 -11.32
C ARG A 37 -0.38 11.87 -11.80
N TYR A 38 -0.09 10.77 -11.08
CA TYR A 38 0.92 9.78 -11.48
C TYR A 38 0.36 8.69 -12.43
N GLY A 39 -0.91 8.81 -12.82
CA GLY A 39 -1.59 7.89 -13.75
C GLY A 39 -2.19 6.65 -13.09
N PHE A 40 -2.37 6.66 -11.77
CA PHE A 40 -3.06 5.59 -11.03
C PHE A 40 -4.51 5.98 -10.73
N ASP A 41 -5.44 5.32 -11.44
CA ASP A 41 -6.88 5.41 -11.23
C ASP A 41 -7.52 4.01 -11.22
N LEU A 42 -8.84 3.94 -11.03
CA LEU A 42 -9.59 2.69 -10.94
C LEU A 42 -9.43 1.79 -12.18
N SER A 43 -9.21 2.35 -13.37
CA SER A 43 -9.01 1.57 -14.61
C SER A 43 -7.73 0.73 -14.58
N ILE A 44 -6.77 1.08 -13.71
CA ILE A 44 -5.51 0.34 -13.55
C ILE A 44 -5.34 -0.25 -12.15
N LYS A 45 -6.43 -0.45 -11.41
CA LYS A 45 -6.45 -1.06 -10.07
C LYS A 45 -5.56 -2.30 -9.96
N ASN A 46 -5.74 -3.28 -10.84
CA ASN A 46 -4.99 -4.55 -10.78
C ASN A 46 -3.49 -4.34 -10.96
N LEU A 47 -3.09 -3.40 -11.83
CA LEU A 47 -1.70 -3.02 -11.98
C LEU A 47 -1.16 -2.37 -10.71
N PHE A 48 -1.94 -1.50 -10.08
CA PHE A 48 -1.55 -0.84 -8.84
C PHE A 48 -1.34 -1.82 -7.69
N ILE A 49 -2.29 -2.76 -7.49
CA ILE A 49 -2.17 -3.84 -6.51
C ILE A 49 -0.91 -4.68 -6.77
N ARG A 50 -0.65 -5.03 -8.04
CA ARG A 50 0.57 -5.76 -8.44
C ARG A 50 1.83 -4.97 -8.10
N LYS A 51 1.83 -3.66 -8.33
CA LYS A 51 2.98 -2.79 -8.01
C LYS A 51 3.20 -2.62 -6.51
N ILE A 52 2.15 -2.58 -5.70
CA ILE A 52 2.26 -2.61 -4.24
C ILE A 52 2.89 -3.93 -3.77
N ARG A 53 2.43 -5.07 -4.28
CA ARG A 53 3.00 -6.38 -3.94
C ARG A 53 4.48 -6.47 -4.33
N GLN A 54 4.82 -6.01 -5.52
CA GLN A 54 6.20 -5.95 -6.01
C GLN A 54 7.07 -5.08 -5.08
N LEU A 55 6.63 -3.86 -4.74
CA LEU A 55 7.34 -2.96 -3.84
C LEU A 55 7.65 -3.65 -2.50
N VAL A 56 6.67 -4.32 -1.89
CA VAL A 56 6.83 -4.96 -0.59
C VAL A 56 7.73 -6.19 -0.63
N ASN A 57 7.81 -6.88 -1.77
CA ASN A 57 8.74 -7.99 -1.97
C ASN A 57 10.19 -7.54 -2.19
N GLU A 58 10.38 -6.36 -2.77
CA GLU A 58 11.71 -5.86 -3.17
C GLU A 58 12.37 -4.98 -2.10
N HIS A 59 11.59 -4.48 -1.13
CA HIS A 59 12.07 -3.50 -0.15
C HIS A 59 11.99 -4.04 1.28
N LYS A 60 13.01 -3.70 2.08
CA LYS A 60 13.05 -4.02 3.50
C LYS A 60 12.02 -3.18 4.27
N VAL A 61 11.50 -3.75 5.35
CA VAL A 61 10.70 -2.99 6.32
C VAL A 61 11.52 -1.84 6.89
N ASN A 62 11.01 -0.62 6.77
CA ASN A 62 11.63 0.61 7.27
C ASN A 62 11.32 0.85 8.76
N HIS A 63 10.15 0.42 9.23
CA HIS A 63 9.73 0.63 10.61
C HIS A 63 8.80 -0.49 11.09
N VAL A 64 8.94 -0.84 12.38
CA VAL A 64 8.14 -1.85 13.08
C VAL A 64 7.62 -1.25 14.38
N GLU A 65 6.32 -1.30 14.58
CA GLU A 65 5.65 -0.80 15.78
C GLU A 65 4.77 -1.92 16.35
N LYS A 66 4.98 -2.30 17.60
CA LYS A 66 4.17 -3.34 18.27
C LYS A 66 3.21 -2.68 19.24
N ASN A 67 1.96 -3.15 19.26
CA ASN A 67 0.97 -2.74 20.24
C ASN A 67 0.14 -3.96 20.71
N GLU A 68 -0.86 -3.69 21.54
CA GLU A 68 -1.72 -4.74 22.10
C GLU A 68 -2.54 -5.51 21.05
N PHE A 69 -2.79 -4.94 19.87
CA PHE A 69 -3.56 -5.55 18.79
C PHE A 69 -2.69 -6.37 17.83
N GLY A 70 -1.41 -6.04 17.70
CA GLY A 70 -0.50 -6.74 16.80
C GLY A 70 0.74 -5.92 16.45
N ILE A 71 1.23 -6.11 15.22
CA ILE A 71 2.45 -5.48 14.72
C ILE A 71 2.15 -4.71 13.46
N LYS A 72 2.46 -3.42 13.48
CA LYS A 72 2.41 -2.53 12.33
C LYS A 72 3.78 -2.48 11.66
N PHE A 73 3.77 -2.60 10.34
CA PHE A 73 4.95 -2.57 9.50
C PHE A 73 4.84 -1.45 8.47
N ILE A 74 5.95 -0.75 8.23
CA ILE A 74 6.04 0.29 7.20
C ILE A 74 7.09 -0.15 6.19
N VAL A 75 6.72 -0.12 4.90
CA VAL A 75 7.62 -0.39 3.78
C VAL A 75 7.53 0.76 2.80
N ASP A 76 8.66 1.42 2.56
CA ASP A 76 8.82 2.50 1.61
C ASP A 76 9.52 1.96 0.36
N GLY A 77 9.12 2.44 -0.81
CA GLY A 77 9.76 2.08 -2.07
C GLY A 77 9.23 2.91 -3.23
N ILE A 78 9.62 2.54 -4.45
CA ILE A 78 9.22 3.25 -5.66
C ILE A 78 8.33 2.34 -6.51
N ILE A 79 7.19 2.87 -6.97
CA ILE A 79 6.41 2.25 -8.03
C ILE A 79 6.54 3.05 -9.33
N ILE A 80 6.46 2.35 -10.47
CA ILE A 80 6.52 2.95 -11.80
C ILE A 80 5.17 2.76 -12.49
N SER A 81 4.55 3.85 -12.92
CA SER A 81 3.28 3.82 -13.66
C SER A 81 3.47 3.39 -15.11
N LYS A 82 2.38 3.11 -15.83
CA LYS A 82 2.44 2.80 -17.28
C LYS A 82 3.12 3.92 -18.08
N LYS A 83 2.99 5.17 -17.63
CA LYS A 83 3.62 6.35 -18.24
C LYS A 83 5.09 6.54 -17.83
N LYS A 84 5.71 5.51 -17.22
CA LYS A 84 7.08 5.52 -16.69
C LYS A 84 7.35 6.59 -15.62
N VAL A 85 6.30 7.12 -15.00
CA VAL A 85 6.44 8.08 -13.91
C VAL A 85 6.76 7.30 -12.63
N LYS A 86 7.84 7.71 -11.95
CA LYS A 86 8.24 7.16 -10.65
C LYS A 86 7.44 7.84 -9.54
N LEU A 87 6.95 7.05 -8.60
CA LEU A 87 6.27 7.52 -7.41
C LEU A 87 6.89 6.84 -6.18
N SER A 88 7.51 7.63 -5.31
CA SER A 88 7.91 7.18 -3.97
C SER A 88 6.65 6.96 -3.14
N LEU A 89 6.52 5.78 -2.56
CA LEU A 89 5.32 5.32 -1.89
C LEU A 89 5.68 4.63 -0.58
N ARG A 90 5.02 5.06 0.49
CA ARG A 90 4.95 4.39 1.78
C ARG A 90 3.74 3.48 1.82
N THR A 91 3.93 2.24 2.24
CA THR A 91 2.87 1.27 2.50
C THR A 91 2.87 0.91 3.98
N VAL A 92 1.68 0.87 4.59
CA VAL A 92 1.50 0.56 6.01
C VAL A 92 0.66 -0.69 6.13
N TRP A 93 1.15 -1.65 6.90
CA TRP A 93 0.59 -2.98 7.07
C TRP A 93 0.35 -3.28 8.54
N MET A 94 -0.65 -4.11 8.83
CA MET A 94 -0.92 -4.63 10.17
C MET A 94 -0.96 -6.16 10.11
N VAL A 95 -0.26 -6.80 11.04
CA VAL A 95 -0.38 -8.22 11.33
C VAL A 95 -1.01 -8.33 12.72
N LEU A 96 -2.19 -8.93 12.81
CA LEU A 96 -2.86 -9.14 14.10
C LEU A 96 -2.19 -10.30 14.85
N LYS A 97 -2.34 -10.31 16.19
CA LYS A 97 -1.85 -11.43 17.02
C LYS A 97 -2.37 -12.77 16.48
N ASN A 98 -1.50 -13.77 16.48
CA ASN A 98 -1.79 -15.14 16.04
C ASN A 98 -2.23 -15.25 14.57
N THR A 99 -1.86 -14.28 13.73
CA THR A 99 -2.08 -14.35 12.27
C THR A 99 -0.75 -14.32 11.52
N GLU A 100 -0.73 -14.93 10.34
CA GLU A 100 0.38 -14.84 9.38
C GLU A 100 0.03 -13.93 8.18
N ILE A 101 -0.98 -13.06 8.37
CA ILE A 101 -1.53 -12.21 7.32
C ILE A 101 -1.17 -10.75 7.61
N ALA A 102 -0.42 -10.14 6.70
CA ALA A 102 -0.20 -8.70 6.70
C ALA A 102 -1.30 -8.03 5.87
N THR A 103 -2.20 -7.32 6.54
CA THR A 103 -3.29 -6.57 5.91
C THR A 103 -2.85 -5.15 5.60
N LEU A 104 -3.05 -4.70 4.36
CA LEU A 104 -2.79 -3.32 3.97
C LEU A 104 -3.69 -2.37 4.75
N ILE A 105 -3.09 -1.49 5.56
CA ILE A 105 -3.81 -0.45 6.31
C ILE A 105 -3.98 0.80 5.45
N THR A 106 -2.92 1.32 4.85
CA THR A 106 -2.98 2.52 4.03
C THR A 106 -1.70 2.68 3.23
N ILE A 107 -1.70 3.64 2.30
CA ILE A 107 -0.53 4.05 1.54
C ILE A 107 -0.43 5.58 1.50
N TYR A 108 0.78 6.09 1.33
CA TYR A 108 1.07 7.52 1.21
C TYR A 108 2.13 7.76 0.14
N PRO A 109 1.90 8.67 -0.82
CA PRO A 109 2.98 9.29 -1.58
C PRO A 109 4.00 9.94 -0.63
N LEU A 110 5.28 9.69 -0.87
CA LEU A 110 6.39 10.36 -0.18
C LEU A 110 6.90 11.44 -1.13
N ASN A 111 6.25 12.61 -1.08
CA ASN A 111 6.59 13.78 -1.86
C ASN A 111 7.20 14.84 -0.95
#